data_AF-A0A398DKG8-F1
#
_entry.id   AF-A0A398DKG8-F1
#
_cell.length_a   1.000
_cell.length_b   1.000
_cell.length_c   1.000
_cell.angle_alpha   90.00
_cell.angle_beta   90.00
_cell.angle_gamma   90.00
#
_symmetry.space_group_name_H-M   'P 1'
#
loop_
_entity.id
_entity.type
_entity.pdbx_description
1 polymer ?
#
loop_
_entity_poly.entity_id
_entity_poly.type
_entity_poly.pdbx_seq_one_letter_code
_entity_poly.pdbx_strand_id
1 'polypeptide(L)'
;MLMETLLISLGLALLFLALGIPLMLGKVKRNSLYGARFPATMADDRVWDVVNRKMGFVFVAGGAAAGIVDVLAVAGVVTRDVGLYVTGALVVYVLIASVWLWRYSERVARDTGVSARDMEVGRTTPVLVAIGCLAVAIAGVLSAFSTPNPWLGFRVPATFADPAVWHQVNLKAGLTLAVLSGVFGFMFLGLRNMTEGERKRLFSGLFIGWVISIVVVAIAGSLFANSLVR
;
A
#
# COMPACT_ATOMS: atom_id res chain seq x y z
N MET A 1 9.17 -8.02 19.90
CA MET A 1 8.07 -8.62 19.14
C MET A 1 6.67 -8.26 19.66
N LEU A 2 6.23 -8.65 20.88
CA LEU A 2 4.83 -8.38 21.32
C LEU A 2 4.46 -6.88 21.32
N MET A 3 5.30 -6.05 21.94
CA MET A 3 5.10 -4.60 22.00
C MET A 3 5.12 -3.97 20.61
N GLU A 4 6.00 -4.45 19.73
CA GLU A 4 6.17 -3.91 18.37
C GLU A 4 4.94 -4.19 17.50
N THR A 5 4.42 -5.43 17.51
CA THR A 5 3.24 -5.79 16.72
C THR A 5 1.99 -5.02 17.19
N LEU A 6 1.80 -4.89 18.50
CA LEU A 6 0.71 -4.10 19.07
C LEU A 6 0.82 -2.61 18.73
N LEU A 7 2.02 -2.04 18.77
CA LEU A 7 2.24 -0.65 18.38
C LEU A 7 1.94 -0.42 16.90
N ILE A 8 2.28 -1.38 16.04
CA ILE A 8 1.98 -1.32 14.60
C ILE A 8 0.48 -1.42 14.35
N SER A 9 -0.21 -2.43 14.91
CA SER A 9 -1.65 -2.63 14.69
C SER A 9 -2.48 -1.48 15.27
N LEU A 10 -2.18 -1.06 16.50
CA LEU A 10 -2.84 0.08 17.13
C LEU A 10 -2.56 1.39 16.37
N GLY A 11 -1.31 1.58 15.93
CA GLY A 11 -0.94 2.72 15.08
C GLY A 11 -1.72 2.76 13.78
N LEU A 12 -1.90 1.61 13.11
CA LEU A 12 -2.72 1.49 11.90
C LEU A 12 -4.21 1.77 12.19
N ALA A 13 -4.76 1.25 13.29
CA ALA A 13 -6.13 1.50 13.71
C ALA A 13 -6.37 3.01 13.92
N LEU A 14 -5.49 3.68 14.67
CA LEU A 14 -5.54 5.12 14.91
C LEU A 14 -5.38 5.92 13.61
N LEU A 15 -4.48 5.51 12.73
CA LEU A 15 -4.31 6.13 11.41
C LEU A 15 -5.61 6.05 10.60
N PHE A 16 -6.26 4.88 10.56
CA PHE A 16 -7.52 4.69 9.83
C PHE A 16 -8.64 5.54 10.41
N LEU A 17 -8.73 5.69 11.74
CA LEU A 17 -9.67 6.61 12.37
C LEU A 17 -9.36 8.06 12.01
N ALA A 18 -8.10 8.49 12.13
CA ALA A 18 -7.65 9.85 11.84
C ALA A 18 -7.93 10.25 10.39
N LEU A 19 -7.75 9.33 9.44
CA LEU A 19 -8.08 9.54 8.03
C LEU A 19 -9.60 9.40 7.78
N GLY A 20 -10.25 8.40 8.37
CA GLY A 20 -11.66 8.10 8.11
C GLY A 20 -12.61 9.20 8.59
N ILE A 21 -12.38 9.78 9.77
CA ILE A 21 -13.27 10.76 10.40
C ILE A 21 -13.51 12.01 9.52
N PRO A 22 -12.48 12.76 9.06
CA PRO A 22 -12.72 13.95 8.25
C PRO A 22 -13.40 13.64 6.91
N LEU A 23 -13.12 12.47 6.31
CA LEU A 23 -13.80 12.00 5.10
C LEU A 23 -15.28 11.67 5.37
N MET A 24 -15.57 10.93 6.44
CA MET A 24 -16.92 10.54 6.85
C MET A 24 -17.81 11.76 7.14
N LEU A 25 -17.22 12.80 7.74
CA LEU A 25 -17.90 14.07 8.04
C LEU A 25 -18.07 14.96 6.79
N GLY A 26 -17.45 14.61 5.65
CA GLY A 26 -17.45 15.42 4.44
C GLY A 26 -16.71 16.76 4.61
N LYS A 27 -15.68 16.80 5.45
CA LYS A 27 -14.85 18.01 5.67
C LYS A 27 -13.76 18.17 4.61
N VAL A 28 -13.50 17.14 3.82
CA VAL A 28 -12.41 17.08 2.84
C VAL A 28 -12.95 17.43 1.46
N LYS A 29 -12.64 18.64 0.98
CA LYS A 29 -12.97 19.07 -0.39
C LYS A 29 -12.17 18.26 -1.43
N ARG A 30 -12.68 18.19 -2.67
CA ARG A 30 -11.99 17.58 -3.81
C ARG A 30 -10.58 18.14 -3.95
N ASN A 31 -9.60 17.23 -3.95
CA ASN A 31 -8.20 17.57 -4.01
C ASN A 31 -7.39 16.40 -4.62
N SER A 32 -6.14 16.68 -4.99
CA SER A 32 -5.28 15.71 -5.68
C SER A 32 -4.51 14.76 -4.76
N LEU A 33 -4.61 14.88 -3.43
CA LEU A 33 -3.76 14.15 -2.48
C LEU A 33 -4.53 13.14 -1.62
N TYR A 34 -5.75 13.48 -1.22
CA TYR A 34 -6.43 12.84 -0.11
C TYR A 34 -7.89 12.51 -0.44
N GLY A 35 -8.28 11.25 -0.19
CA GLY A 35 -9.59 10.68 -0.51
C GLY A 35 -9.55 9.61 -1.62
N ALA A 36 -10.71 9.05 -1.93
CA ALA A 36 -10.94 8.17 -3.06
C ALA A 36 -10.86 8.99 -4.35
N ARG A 37 -9.75 8.85 -5.08
CA ARG A 37 -9.44 9.61 -6.30
C ARG A 37 -9.66 8.75 -7.53
N PHE A 38 -10.91 8.34 -7.75
CA PHE A 38 -11.32 7.67 -8.97
C PHE A 38 -11.64 8.71 -10.04
N PRO A 39 -11.64 8.33 -11.34
CA PRO A 39 -12.00 9.26 -12.40
C PRO A 39 -13.40 9.89 -12.17
N ALA A 40 -14.34 9.07 -11.68
CA ALA A 40 -15.68 9.49 -11.29
C ALA A 40 -15.69 10.55 -10.18
N THR A 41 -14.93 10.36 -9.10
CA THR A 41 -14.90 11.32 -7.97
C THR A 41 -14.12 12.58 -8.29
N MET A 42 -13.14 12.51 -9.21
CA MET A 42 -12.40 13.67 -9.65
C MET A 42 -13.19 14.52 -10.66
N ALA A 43 -14.20 13.97 -11.32
CA ALA A 43 -15.01 14.70 -12.30
C ALA A 43 -16.02 15.67 -11.66
N ASP A 44 -16.58 15.33 -10.50
CA ASP A 44 -17.70 16.07 -9.91
C ASP A 44 -17.63 16.10 -8.36
N ASP A 45 -17.92 17.26 -7.76
CA ASP A 45 -17.82 17.47 -6.31
C ASP A 45 -18.90 16.72 -5.52
N ARG A 46 -20.09 16.50 -6.10
CA ARG A 46 -21.14 15.71 -5.46
C ARG A 46 -20.77 14.23 -5.46
N VAL A 47 -20.23 13.71 -6.57
CA VAL A 47 -19.70 12.33 -6.62
C VAL A 47 -18.54 12.18 -5.63
N TRP A 48 -17.65 13.16 -5.56
CA TRP A 48 -16.57 13.21 -4.57
C TRP A 48 -17.10 13.04 -3.15
N ASP A 49 -18.04 13.90 -2.72
CA ASP A 49 -18.53 13.92 -1.34
C ASP A 49 -19.24 12.62 -0.97
N VAL A 50 -20.09 12.09 -1.85
CA VAL A 50 -20.84 10.85 -1.59
C VAL A 50 -19.89 9.66 -1.42
N VAL A 51 -18.94 9.50 -2.34
CA VAL A 51 -18.00 8.39 -2.32
C VAL A 51 -17.02 8.51 -1.16
N ASN A 52 -16.47 9.71 -0.91
CA ASN A 52 -15.51 9.93 0.18
C ASN A 52 -16.13 9.81 1.57
N ARG A 53 -17.40 10.21 1.77
CA ARG A 53 -18.11 9.92 3.02
C ARG A 53 -18.21 8.43 3.28
N LYS A 54 -18.49 7.64 2.23
CA LYS A 54 -18.57 6.18 2.34
C LYS A 54 -17.20 5.54 2.59
N MET A 55 -16.15 6.03 1.93
CA MET A 55 -14.77 5.63 2.22
C MET A 55 -14.37 5.96 3.66
N GLY A 56 -14.74 7.14 4.15
CA GLY A 56 -14.50 7.55 5.52
C GLY A 56 -15.14 6.57 6.51
N PHE A 57 -16.40 6.17 6.26
CA PHE A 57 -17.06 5.14 7.06
C PHE A 57 -16.33 3.79 7.04
N VAL A 58 -15.88 3.33 5.87
CA VAL A 58 -15.08 2.10 5.72
C VAL A 58 -13.80 2.18 6.56
N PHE A 59 -13.08 3.29 6.50
CA PHE A 59 -11.86 3.50 7.28
C PHE A 59 -12.14 3.53 8.79
N VAL A 60 -13.17 4.26 9.22
CA VAL A 60 -13.56 4.31 10.63
C VAL A 60 -13.96 2.93 11.14
N ALA A 61 -14.78 2.18 10.38
CA ALA A 61 -15.21 0.84 10.76
C ALA A 61 -14.04 -0.15 10.83
N GLY A 62 -13.16 -0.16 9.83
CA GLY A 62 -11.97 -1.01 9.83
C GLY A 62 -10.99 -0.68 10.95
N GLY A 63 -10.73 0.62 11.16
CA GLY A 63 -9.86 1.09 12.25
C GLY A 63 -10.42 0.79 13.63
N ALA A 64 -11.72 1.03 13.85
CA ALA A 64 -12.37 0.70 15.12
C ALA A 64 -12.36 -0.81 15.40
N ALA A 65 -12.66 -1.65 14.39
CA ALA A 65 -12.61 -3.09 14.54
C ALA A 65 -11.20 -3.58 14.91
N ALA A 66 -10.17 -3.10 14.21
CA ALA A 66 -8.78 -3.44 14.51
C ALA A 66 -8.39 -2.99 15.94
N GLY A 67 -8.69 -1.74 16.30
CA GLY A 67 -8.38 -1.20 17.62
C GLY A 67 -9.09 -1.92 18.77
N ILE A 68 -10.35 -2.35 18.58
CA ILE A 68 -11.06 -3.17 19.57
C ILE A 68 -10.35 -4.49 19.79
N VAL A 69 -9.94 -5.17 18.72
CA VAL A 69 -9.23 -6.45 18.85
C VAL A 69 -7.88 -6.27 19.53
N ASP A 70 -7.15 -5.19 19.23
CA ASP A 70 -5.89 -4.86 19.91
C ASP A 70 -6.10 -4.63 21.42
N VAL A 71 -7.14 -3.88 21.81
CA VAL A 71 -7.48 -3.65 23.22
C VAL A 71 -7.83 -4.97 23.92
N LEU A 72 -8.61 -5.83 23.28
CA LEU A 72 -8.96 -7.14 23.83
C LEU A 72 -7.73 -8.05 23.96
N ALA A 73 -6.75 -7.95 23.05
CA ALA A 73 -5.50 -8.70 23.13
C ALA A 73 -4.64 -8.22 24.31
N VAL A 74 -4.55 -6.91 24.55
CA VAL A 74 -3.87 -6.33 25.72
C VAL A 74 -4.55 -6.75 27.02
N ALA A 75 -5.89 -6.81 27.04
CA ALA A 75 -6.66 -7.28 28.19
C ALA A 75 -6.57 -8.80 28.43
N GLY A 76 -5.88 -9.56 27.56
CA GLY A 76 -5.74 -11.01 27.67
C GLY A 76 -6.98 -11.81 27.27
N VAL A 77 -7.94 -11.18 26.57
CA VAL A 77 -9.19 -11.81 26.14
C VAL A 77 -9.01 -12.63 24.86
N VAL A 78 -8.15 -12.17 23.94
CA VAL A 78 -7.82 -12.87 22.69
C VAL A 78 -6.34 -13.23 22.62
N THR A 79 -6.05 -14.34 21.94
CA THR A 79 -4.68 -14.84 21.79
C THR A 79 -3.87 -13.98 20.84
N ARG A 80 -2.54 -14.08 20.95
CA ARG A 80 -1.58 -13.24 20.22
C ARG A 80 -1.64 -13.46 18.70
N ASP A 81 -1.93 -14.67 18.27
CA ASP A 81 -2.02 -15.01 16.84
C ASP A 81 -3.20 -14.28 16.17
N VAL A 82 -4.21 -13.88 16.95
CA VAL A 82 -5.36 -13.10 16.45
C VAL A 82 -4.91 -11.76 15.85
N GLY A 83 -3.88 -11.09 16.39
CA GLY A 83 -3.39 -9.82 15.85
C GLY A 83 -2.83 -9.92 14.43
N LEU A 84 -2.16 -11.04 14.12
CA LEU A 84 -1.67 -11.32 12.76
C LEU A 84 -2.83 -11.57 11.80
N TYR A 85 -3.83 -12.36 12.21
CA TYR A 85 -5.03 -12.60 11.42
C TYR A 85 -5.84 -11.33 11.19
N VAL A 86 -5.94 -10.44 12.19
CA VAL A 86 -6.62 -9.14 12.08
C VAL A 86 -5.90 -8.24 11.09
N THR A 87 -4.57 -8.17 11.16
CA THR A 87 -3.77 -7.38 10.22
C THR A 87 -3.97 -7.90 8.80
N GLY A 88 -3.86 -9.22 8.59
CA GLY A 88 -4.12 -9.85 7.30
C GLY A 88 -5.55 -9.60 6.79
N ALA A 89 -6.56 -9.75 7.66
CA ALA A 89 -7.96 -9.50 7.35
C ALA A 89 -8.21 -8.03 7.01
N LEU A 90 -7.56 -7.08 7.69
CA LEU A 90 -7.66 -5.65 7.40
C LEU A 90 -7.07 -5.32 6.02
N VAL A 91 -5.95 -5.93 5.64
CA VAL A 91 -5.39 -5.80 4.29
C VAL A 91 -6.38 -6.30 3.24
N VAL A 92 -6.92 -7.51 3.43
CA VAL A 92 -7.93 -8.08 2.52
C VAL A 92 -9.18 -7.19 2.47
N TYR A 93 -9.66 -6.70 3.61
CA TYR A 93 -10.78 -5.77 3.72
C TYR A 93 -10.54 -4.50 2.92
N VAL A 94 -9.35 -3.87 3.04
CA VAL A 94 -8.99 -2.66 2.29
C VAL A 94 -8.98 -2.92 0.79
N LEU A 95 -8.46 -4.08 0.35
CA LEU A 95 -8.45 -4.45 -1.07
C LEU A 95 -9.88 -4.61 -1.62
N ILE A 96 -10.72 -5.37 -0.91
CA ILE A 96 -12.14 -5.56 -1.28
C ILE A 96 -12.87 -4.22 -1.28
N ALA A 97 -12.69 -3.41 -0.23
CA ALA A 97 -13.32 -2.11 -0.10
C ALA A 97 -12.86 -1.14 -1.19
N SER A 98 -11.60 -1.21 -1.64
CA SER A 98 -11.08 -0.38 -2.74
C SER A 98 -11.76 -0.72 -4.06
N VAL A 99 -11.90 -2.01 -4.39
CA VAL A 99 -12.62 -2.45 -5.59
C VAL A 99 -14.10 -2.08 -5.52
N TRP A 100 -14.72 -2.32 -4.37
CA TRP A 100 -16.12 -1.96 -4.14
C TRP A 100 -16.35 -0.43 -4.24
N LEU A 101 -15.48 0.39 -3.64
CA LEU A 101 -15.55 1.85 -3.71
C LEU A 101 -15.36 2.37 -5.13
N TRP A 102 -14.47 1.76 -5.92
CA TRP A 102 -14.32 2.11 -7.33
C TRP A 102 -15.63 1.85 -8.09
N ARG A 103 -16.21 0.64 -7.98
CA ARG A 103 -17.51 0.31 -8.61
C ARG A 103 -18.66 1.18 -8.11
N TYR A 104 -18.65 1.52 -6.83
CA TYR A 104 -19.61 2.44 -6.22
C TYR A 104 -19.48 3.84 -6.83
N SER A 105 -18.26 4.35 -7.00
CA SER A 105 -18.03 5.66 -7.62
C SER A 105 -18.53 5.74 -9.06
N GLU A 106 -18.33 4.69 -9.86
CA GLU A 106 -18.83 4.62 -11.23
C GLU A 106 -20.36 4.61 -11.27
N ARG A 107 -21.01 3.91 -10.32
CA ARG A 107 -22.46 3.90 -10.20
C ARG A 107 -22.98 5.30 -9.87
N VAL A 108 -22.43 5.95 -8.85
CA VAL A 108 -22.84 7.30 -8.44
C VAL A 108 -22.64 8.30 -9.58
N ALA A 109 -21.54 8.21 -10.33
CA ALA A 109 -21.32 9.06 -11.51
C ALA A 109 -22.37 8.84 -12.61
N ARG A 110 -22.69 7.58 -12.93
CA ARG A 110 -23.77 7.27 -13.89
C ARG A 110 -25.12 7.83 -13.45
N ASP A 111 -25.48 7.63 -12.18
CA ASP A 111 -26.77 8.07 -11.62
C ASP A 111 -26.89 9.60 -11.57
N THR A 112 -25.75 10.30 -11.51
CA THR A 112 -25.69 11.77 -11.51
C THR A 112 -25.51 12.37 -12.91
N GLY A 113 -25.48 11.55 -13.97
CA GLY A 113 -25.25 12.01 -15.34
C GLY A 113 -23.83 12.51 -15.59
N VAL A 114 -22.90 12.25 -14.67
CA VAL A 114 -21.49 12.60 -14.80
C VAL A 114 -20.83 11.54 -15.66
N SER A 115 -20.45 11.89 -16.89
CA SER A 115 -19.56 11.01 -17.65
C SER A 115 -18.23 11.01 -16.91
N ALA A 116 -17.82 9.86 -16.37
CA ALA A 116 -16.51 9.71 -15.77
C ALA A 116 -15.48 10.14 -16.81
N ARG A 117 -14.86 11.31 -16.61
CA ARG A 117 -13.72 11.70 -17.42
C ARG A 117 -12.65 10.64 -17.20
N ASP A 118 -11.95 10.32 -18.27
CA ASP A 118 -10.77 9.48 -18.17
C ASP A 118 -9.83 9.99 -17.08
N MET A 119 -9.24 9.08 -16.30
CA MET A 119 -8.28 9.48 -15.26
C MET A 119 -7.15 10.27 -15.93
N GLU A 120 -7.06 11.56 -15.64
CA GLU A 120 -5.94 12.38 -16.07
C GLU A 120 -4.71 11.88 -15.30
N VAL A 121 -3.84 11.12 -15.96
CA VAL A 121 -2.51 10.85 -15.41
C VAL A 121 -1.72 12.13 -15.64
N GLY A 122 -1.80 13.06 -14.70
CA GLY A 122 -1.07 14.32 -14.75
C GLY A 122 0.45 14.11 -14.78
N ARG A 123 1.21 15.13 -15.16
CA ARG A 123 2.69 15.08 -15.21
C ARG A 123 3.33 14.78 -13.85
N THR A 124 2.64 15.06 -12.75
CA THR A 124 3.11 14.85 -11.37
C THR A 124 2.99 13.40 -10.92
N THR A 125 2.00 12.65 -11.41
CA THR A 125 1.73 11.29 -10.95
C THR A 125 2.91 10.34 -11.20
N PRO A 126 3.52 10.27 -12.40
CA PRO A 126 4.69 9.44 -12.62
C PRO A 126 5.90 9.87 -11.78
N VAL A 127 6.05 11.17 -11.49
CA VAL A 127 7.15 11.65 -10.64
C VAL A 127 6.99 11.14 -9.21
N LEU A 128 5.77 11.17 -8.66
CA LEU A 128 5.50 10.62 -7.33
C LEU A 128 5.76 9.12 -7.26
N VAL A 129 5.37 8.37 -8.29
CA VAL A 129 5.67 6.94 -8.36
C VAL A 129 7.16 6.67 -8.51
N ALA A 130 7.88 7.48 -9.30
CA ALA A 130 9.33 7.38 -9.43
C ALA A 130 10.06 7.66 -8.11
N ILE A 131 9.57 8.60 -7.29
CA ILE A 131 10.08 8.83 -5.93
C ILE A 131 9.83 7.59 -5.06
N GLY A 132 8.65 6.96 -5.15
CA GLY A 132 8.36 5.70 -4.47
C GLY A 132 9.31 4.57 -4.90
N CYS A 133 9.56 4.46 -6.19
CA CYS A 133 10.53 3.51 -6.76
C CYS A 133 11.95 3.77 -6.21
N LEU A 134 12.38 5.02 -6.16
CA LEU A 134 13.68 5.41 -5.59
C LEU A 134 13.77 5.04 -4.10
N ALA A 135 12.72 5.29 -3.32
CA ALA A 135 12.68 4.94 -1.91
C ALA A 135 12.81 3.41 -1.70
N VAL A 136 12.09 2.62 -2.49
CA VAL A 136 12.22 1.14 -2.48
C VAL A 136 13.62 0.72 -2.93
N ALA A 137 14.22 1.41 -3.90
CA ALA A 137 15.56 1.10 -4.36
C ALA A 137 16.63 1.34 -3.29
N ILE A 138 16.55 2.49 -2.60
CA ILE A 138 17.40 2.82 -1.47
C ILE A 138 17.22 1.79 -0.34
N ALA A 139 15.98 1.44 -0.01
CA ALA A 139 15.71 0.41 1.00
C ALA A 139 16.31 -0.94 0.62
N GLY A 140 16.27 -1.33 -0.66
CA GLY A 140 16.89 -2.55 -1.17
C GLY A 140 18.42 -2.54 -1.03
N VAL A 141 19.08 -1.42 -1.36
CA VAL A 141 20.53 -1.26 -1.16
C VAL A 141 20.89 -1.31 0.32
N LEU A 142 20.21 -0.51 1.15
CA LEU A 142 20.47 -0.49 2.58
C LEU A 142 20.25 -1.88 3.20
N SER A 143 19.21 -2.60 2.77
CA SER A 143 18.89 -3.96 3.21
C SER A 143 20.06 -4.90 2.94
N ALA A 144 20.64 -4.85 1.74
CA ALA A 144 21.74 -5.70 1.30
C ALA A 144 23.01 -5.57 2.16
N PHE A 145 23.23 -4.40 2.76
CA PHE A 145 24.43 -4.10 3.55
C PHE A 145 24.17 -3.94 5.04
N SER A 146 22.93 -4.12 5.50
CA SER A 146 22.56 -4.01 6.90
C SER A 146 22.83 -5.29 7.68
N THR A 147 23.24 -5.13 8.93
CA THR A 147 23.22 -6.21 9.93
C THR A 147 21.77 -6.54 10.32
N PRO A 148 21.49 -7.75 10.84
CA PRO A 148 20.16 -8.11 11.35
C PRO A 148 19.60 -7.01 12.27
N ASN A 149 18.42 -6.48 11.93
CA ASN A 149 17.82 -5.36 12.65
C ASN A 149 16.28 -5.37 12.55
N PRO A 150 15.55 -4.60 13.40
CA PRO A 150 14.08 -4.54 13.48
C PRO A 150 13.37 -3.95 12.25
N TRP A 151 14.07 -3.20 11.41
CA TRP A 151 13.44 -2.18 10.57
C TRP A 151 13.59 -2.46 9.08
N LEU A 152 14.71 -3.05 8.70
CA LEU A 152 15.14 -3.16 7.33
C LEU A 152 15.51 -4.60 7.02
N GLY A 153 15.09 -5.09 5.86
CA GLY A 153 15.46 -6.40 5.36
C GLY A 153 14.31 -7.38 5.16
N PHE A 154 14.60 -8.44 4.40
CA PHE A 154 13.78 -9.63 4.30
C PHE A 154 13.74 -10.36 5.63
N ARG A 155 12.53 -10.54 6.12
CA ARG A 155 12.25 -10.96 7.49
C ARG A 155 11.31 -12.16 7.46
N VAL A 156 11.93 -13.33 7.34
CA VAL A 156 11.28 -14.63 7.45
C VAL A 156 11.92 -15.43 8.58
N PRO A 157 11.27 -16.47 9.13
CA PRO A 157 11.83 -17.23 10.25
C PRO A 157 13.27 -17.69 10.04
N ALA A 158 13.61 -18.14 8.82
CA ALA A 158 14.97 -18.53 8.43
C ALA A 158 16.01 -17.42 8.59
N THR A 159 15.70 -16.18 8.18
CA THR A 159 16.63 -15.04 8.31
C THR A 159 16.81 -14.56 9.75
N PHE A 160 15.89 -14.88 10.65
CA PHE A 160 16.04 -14.58 12.08
C PHE A 160 16.83 -15.63 12.84
N ALA A 161 16.80 -16.88 12.37
CA ALA A 161 17.50 -17.98 13.00
C ALA A 161 19.02 -17.91 12.78
N ASP A 162 19.48 -17.41 11.63
CA ASP A 162 20.89 -17.38 11.26
C ASP A 162 21.29 -16.05 10.58
N PRO A 163 22.23 -15.28 11.17
CA PRO A 163 22.79 -14.06 10.56
C PRO A 163 23.43 -14.29 9.18
N ALA A 164 23.99 -15.47 8.91
CA ALA A 164 24.54 -15.78 7.59
C ALA A 164 23.42 -15.88 6.54
N VAL A 165 22.30 -16.54 6.88
CA VAL A 165 21.10 -16.60 6.03
C VAL A 165 20.53 -15.19 5.82
N TRP A 166 20.48 -14.36 6.86
CA TRP A 166 20.11 -12.95 6.74
C TRP A 166 20.94 -12.24 5.68
N HIS A 167 22.27 -12.30 5.79
CA HIS A 167 23.15 -11.59 4.87
C HIS A 167 23.01 -12.09 3.42
N GLN A 168 22.93 -13.40 3.20
CA GLN A 168 22.78 -13.95 1.86
C GLN A 168 21.45 -13.57 1.20
N VAL A 169 20.34 -13.68 1.94
CA VAL A 169 19.00 -13.36 1.43
C VAL A 169 18.89 -11.86 1.16
N ASN A 170 19.31 -11.03 2.12
CA ASN A 170 19.21 -9.58 1.99
C ASN A 170 20.13 -9.01 0.91
N LEU A 171 21.32 -9.58 0.72
CA LEU A 171 22.21 -9.19 -0.38
C LEU A 171 21.52 -9.45 -1.73
N LYS A 172 20.99 -10.66 -1.95
CA LYS A 172 20.37 -11.02 -3.23
C LYS A 172 19.03 -10.32 -3.46
N ALA A 173 18.09 -10.45 -2.51
CA ALA A 173 16.76 -9.90 -2.64
C ALA A 173 16.77 -8.36 -2.58
N GLY A 174 17.59 -7.78 -1.70
CA GLY A 174 17.76 -6.33 -1.58
C GLY A 174 18.33 -5.69 -2.85
N LEU A 175 19.41 -6.24 -3.41
CA LEU A 175 19.97 -5.73 -4.68
C LEU A 175 19.02 -5.95 -5.86
N THR A 176 18.31 -7.09 -5.92
CA THR A 176 17.30 -7.35 -6.97
C THR A 176 16.18 -6.31 -6.90
N LEU A 177 15.66 -6.04 -5.70
CA LEU A 177 14.63 -5.03 -5.48
C LEU A 177 15.12 -3.63 -5.84
N ALA A 178 16.39 -3.33 -5.54
CA ALA A 178 17.04 -2.08 -5.87
C ALA A 178 17.12 -1.84 -7.37
N VAL A 179 17.62 -2.82 -8.12
CA VAL A 179 17.73 -2.73 -9.59
C VAL A 179 16.36 -2.61 -10.23
N LEU A 180 15.41 -3.48 -9.88
CA LEU A 180 14.07 -3.47 -10.47
C LEU A 180 13.36 -2.13 -10.22
N SER A 181 13.38 -1.65 -8.97
CA SER A 181 12.74 -0.38 -8.63
C SER A 181 13.47 0.81 -9.26
N GLY A 182 14.80 0.77 -9.39
CA GLY A 182 15.56 1.78 -10.14
C GLY A 182 15.11 1.85 -11.60
N VAL A 183 15.01 0.70 -12.29
CA VAL A 183 14.55 0.60 -13.68
C VAL A 183 13.14 1.17 -13.84
N PHE A 184 12.17 0.71 -13.02
CA PHE A 184 10.81 1.23 -13.06
C PHE A 184 10.77 2.74 -12.76
N GLY A 185 11.57 3.21 -11.80
CA GLY A 185 11.68 4.63 -11.47
C GLY A 185 12.09 5.48 -12.68
N PHE A 186 13.12 5.06 -13.42
CA PHE A 186 13.52 5.72 -14.67
C PHE A 186 12.41 5.67 -15.74
N MET A 187 11.73 4.53 -15.89
CA MET A 187 10.62 4.41 -16.84
C MET A 187 9.48 5.39 -16.50
N PHE A 188 9.13 5.52 -15.22
CA PHE A 188 8.12 6.48 -14.77
C PHE A 188 8.54 7.94 -15.00
N LEU A 189 9.81 8.29 -14.77
CA LEU A 189 10.32 9.63 -15.12
C LEU A 189 10.20 9.91 -16.62
N GLY A 190 10.42 8.90 -17.47
CA GLY A 190 10.21 9.00 -18.92
C GLY A 190 8.78 9.39 -19.30
N LEU A 191 7.77 8.91 -18.57
CA LEU A 191 6.36 9.25 -18.82
C LEU A 191 6.05 10.74 -18.63
N ARG A 192 6.88 11.50 -17.90
CA ARG A 192 6.66 12.94 -17.65
C ARG A 192 6.63 13.74 -18.96
N ASN A 193 7.46 13.37 -19.92
CA ASN A 193 7.64 14.11 -21.17
C ASN A 193 6.69 13.64 -22.29
N MET A 194 5.89 12.60 -22.03
CA MET A 194 4.92 12.07 -22.99
C MET A 194 3.62 12.88 -23.02
N THR A 195 2.87 12.71 -24.10
CA THR A 195 1.48 13.18 -24.17
C THR A 195 0.63 12.47 -23.12
N GLU A 196 -0.52 13.04 -22.78
CA GLU A 196 -1.40 12.47 -21.77
C GLU A 196 -1.93 11.08 -22.16
N GLY A 197 -2.34 10.91 -23.42
CA GLY A 197 -2.85 9.64 -23.93
C GLY A 197 -1.81 8.51 -23.86
N GLU A 198 -0.57 8.78 -24.27
CA GLU A 198 0.54 7.83 -24.16
C GLU A 198 0.85 7.48 -22.72
N ARG A 199 0.95 8.50 -21.85
CA ARG A 199 1.21 8.31 -20.42
C ARG A 199 0.13 7.45 -19.77
N LYS A 200 -1.15 7.71 -20.05
CA LYS A 200 -2.27 6.90 -19.53
C LYS A 200 -2.18 5.45 -19.97
N ARG A 201 -1.86 5.19 -21.24
CA ARG A 201 -1.73 3.84 -21.80
C ARG A 201 -0.62 3.04 -21.13
N LEU A 202 0.53 3.67 -20.87
CA LEU A 202 1.70 2.99 -20.32
C LEU A 202 1.71 2.92 -18.79
N PHE A 203 1.18 3.94 -18.11
CA PHE A 203 1.29 4.08 -16.65
C PHE A 203 0.74 2.86 -15.90
N SER A 204 -0.47 2.41 -16.21
CA SER A 204 -1.10 1.30 -15.50
C SER A 204 -0.31 -0.01 -15.68
N GLY A 205 0.18 -0.28 -16.88
CA GLY A 205 0.99 -1.47 -17.17
C GLY A 205 2.30 -1.46 -16.41
N LEU A 206 3.00 -0.32 -16.40
CA LEU A 206 4.24 -0.15 -15.63
C LEU A 206 4.02 -0.25 -14.12
N PHE A 207 2.94 0.35 -13.62
CA PHE A 207 2.61 0.31 -12.20
C PHE A 207 2.29 -1.10 -11.72
N ILE A 208 1.43 -1.82 -12.46
CA ILE A 208 1.11 -3.22 -12.18
C ILE A 208 2.37 -4.08 -12.27
N GLY A 209 3.18 -3.90 -13.33
CA GLY A 209 4.43 -4.63 -13.50
C GLY A 209 5.41 -4.42 -12.35
N TRP A 210 5.54 -3.19 -11.85
CA TRP A 210 6.38 -2.86 -10.69
C TRP A 210 5.88 -3.56 -9.41
N VAL A 211 4.58 -3.47 -9.11
CA VAL A 211 3.99 -4.13 -7.93
C VAL A 211 4.16 -5.64 -8.00
N ILE A 212 3.89 -6.27 -9.15
CA ILE A 212 4.09 -7.72 -9.33
C ILE A 212 5.57 -8.08 -9.11
N SER A 213 6.50 -7.27 -9.63
CA SER A 213 7.93 -7.51 -9.46
C SER A 213 8.35 -7.52 -7.98
N ILE A 214 7.82 -6.58 -7.18
CA ILE A 214 8.06 -6.56 -5.72
C ILE A 214 7.55 -7.84 -5.06
N VAL A 215 6.33 -8.27 -5.39
CA VAL A 215 5.72 -9.49 -4.83
C VAL A 215 6.52 -10.74 -5.21
N VAL A 216 6.95 -10.84 -6.48
CA VAL A 216 7.77 -11.96 -6.97
C VAL A 216 9.11 -12.03 -6.24
N VAL A 217 9.80 -10.90 -6.07
CA VAL A 217 11.04 -10.83 -5.27
C VAL A 217 10.77 -11.27 -3.83
N ALA A 218 9.63 -10.90 -3.26
CA ALA A 218 9.27 -11.28 -1.90
C ALA A 218 9.04 -12.77 -1.72
N ILE A 219 8.32 -13.39 -2.64
CA ILE A 219 8.11 -14.85 -2.66
C ILE A 219 9.44 -15.56 -2.88
N ALA A 220 10.22 -15.15 -3.89
CA ALA A 220 11.49 -15.78 -4.23
C ALA A 220 12.51 -15.67 -3.09
N GLY A 221 12.62 -14.49 -2.45
CA GLY A 221 13.48 -14.29 -1.28
C GLY A 221 13.09 -15.18 -0.10
N SER A 222 11.79 -15.36 0.13
CA SER A 222 11.27 -16.25 1.19
C SER A 222 11.60 -17.71 0.90
N LEU A 223 11.42 -18.16 -0.34
CA LEU A 223 11.76 -19.52 -0.77
C LEU A 223 13.27 -19.78 -0.67
N PHE A 224 14.09 -18.83 -1.11
CA PHE A 224 15.55 -18.91 -1.05
C PHE A 224 16.05 -18.96 0.41
N ALA A 225 15.46 -18.16 1.31
CA ALA A 225 15.80 -18.21 2.73
C ALA A 225 15.53 -19.61 3.31
N ASN A 226 14.38 -20.19 3.00
CA ASN A 226 14.01 -21.52 3.47
C ASN A 226 14.89 -22.64 2.86
N SER A 227 15.44 -22.45 1.66
CA SER A 227 16.35 -23.43 1.06
C SER A 227 17.75 -23.44 1.68
N LEU A 228 18.17 -22.34 2.33
CA LEU A 228 19.48 -22.26 3.00
C LEU A 228 19.50 -22.94 4.38
N VAL A 229 18.33 -23.22 4.96
CA VAL A 229 18.19 -23.84 6.30
C VAL A 229 18.01 -25.37 6.21
N ARG A 230 17.82 -25.91 5.01
CA ARG A 230 17.71 -27.35 4.74
C ARG A 230 19.08 -27.95 4.45
#